data_AF-A0A9W8IZX2-F1
#
_entry.id   AF-A0A9W8IZX2-F1
#
_cell.length_a   1.000
_cell.length_b   1.000
_cell.length_c   1.000
_cell.angle_alpha   90.00
_cell.angle_beta   90.00
_cell.angle_gamma   90.00
#
_symmetry.space_group_name_H-M   'P 1'
#
loop_
_entity.id
_entity.type
_entity.pdbx_description
1 polymer ?
#
loop_
_entity_poly.entity_id
_entity_poly.type
_entity_poly.pdbx_seq_one_letter_code
_entity_poly.pdbx_strand_id
1 'polypeptide(L)'
;MSELYTTTYVPASESPTGSLQRRIRLKFHNSPIADFGIVKGWADVKSQDKFAYYSIKDGMFFKGQDPTEEHYWMYFTTASGEDFILDCGMFAFNFCMMVEVEPHYTRHHLPPMMSKYAPAYFRDREHKHNAPKIQYEKERFSVLRDPRLIEAVRRSGRSFECYAVTRICAFMERVAGRKCTDVEKDLVMNWIPDSCGVIRGNLQRQEHLNFPAEPKLGIQTDPGEMDDKMPPDEDEAWLKYMRKWNRKQRKGEIDHVQLAEAFRAWGLKSREEKLGLVKGKNKKTSSKA
;
A
#
# COMPACT_ATOMS: atom_id res chain seq x y z
N MET A 1 13.59 -9.64 18.02
CA MET A 1 12.49 -8.79 17.55
C MET A 1 11.93 -7.87 18.63
N SER A 2 12.20 -8.11 19.93
CA SER A 2 11.84 -7.19 21.02
C SER A 2 12.50 -5.82 20.90
N GLU A 3 13.57 -5.70 20.11
CA GLU A 3 14.28 -4.46 19.82
C GLU A 3 13.39 -3.41 19.14
N LEU A 4 12.33 -3.84 18.43
CA LEU A 4 11.34 -2.98 17.80
C LEU A 4 10.39 -2.29 18.78
N TYR A 5 10.26 -2.82 20.01
CA TYR A 5 9.21 -2.44 20.97
C TYR A 5 9.71 -1.57 22.13
N THR A 6 10.97 -1.12 22.11
CA THR A 6 11.59 -0.42 23.24
C THR A 6 12.22 0.90 22.81
N THR A 7 11.88 1.99 23.50
CA THR A 7 12.31 3.36 23.18
C THR A 7 13.57 3.83 23.91
N THR A 8 14.13 3.01 24.82
CA THR A 8 15.27 3.34 25.67
C THR A 8 16.51 2.51 25.33
N TYR A 9 17.70 3.06 25.59
CA TYR A 9 18.97 2.32 25.50
C TYR A 9 18.94 1.09 26.42
N VAL A 10 19.68 0.03 26.09
CA VAL A 10 20.01 -0.99 27.11
C VAL A 10 21.05 -0.36 28.03
N PRO A 11 20.76 -0.19 29.33
CA PRO A 11 21.78 0.25 30.28
C PRO A 11 22.97 -0.70 30.26
N ALA A 12 24.18 -0.18 30.50
CA ALA A 12 25.40 -0.98 30.54
C ALA A 12 25.30 -2.16 31.53
N SER A 13 24.54 -1.99 32.63
CA SER A 13 24.27 -3.01 33.65
C SER A 13 23.46 -4.21 33.17
N GLU A 14 22.66 -4.05 32.11
CA GLU A 14 21.80 -5.10 31.55
C GLU A 14 22.33 -5.64 30.21
N SER A 15 23.44 -5.07 29.73
CA SER A 15 24.06 -5.43 28.47
C SER A 15 24.98 -6.64 28.65
N PRO A 16 24.90 -7.67 27.79
CA PRO A 16 25.82 -8.81 27.81
C PRO A 16 27.30 -8.40 27.64
N THR A 17 27.54 -7.23 27.05
CA THR A 17 28.87 -6.68 26.78
C THR A 17 29.32 -5.64 27.82
N GLY A 18 28.51 -5.36 28.85
CA GLY A 18 28.81 -4.34 29.87
C GLY A 18 28.85 -2.90 29.33
N SER A 19 28.39 -2.67 28.10
CA SER A 19 28.40 -1.38 27.43
C SER A 19 26.98 -0.91 27.08
N LEU A 20 26.77 0.40 27.03
CA LEU A 20 25.49 0.98 26.64
C LEU A 20 25.15 0.53 25.21
N GLN A 21 24.13 -0.32 25.05
CA GLN A 21 23.70 -0.73 23.72
C GLN A 21 22.60 0.20 23.21
N ARG A 22 22.90 0.84 22.07
CA ARG A 22 21.93 1.64 21.33
C ARG A 22 20.90 0.70 20.70
N ARG A 23 19.66 0.78 21.17
CA ARG A 23 18.55 0.04 20.54
C ARG A 23 18.18 0.65 19.19
N ILE A 24 17.76 -0.19 18.26
CA ILE A 24 17.32 0.23 16.93
C ILE A 24 15.96 0.89 17.07
N ARG A 25 15.86 2.18 16.74
CA ARG A 25 14.60 2.93 16.77
C ARG A 25 14.09 3.07 15.35
N LEU A 26 12.91 2.54 15.07
CA LEU A 26 12.23 2.79 13.81
C LEU A 26 11.92 4.27 13.67
N LYS A 27 12.26 4.84 12.52
CA LYS A 27 12.02 6.23 12.17
C LYS A 27 11.53 6.32 10.74
N PHE A 28 10.71 7.32 10.47
CA PHE A 28 10.41 7.78 9.14
C PHE A 28 11.06 9.15 8.96
N HIS A 29 12.00 9.25 8.02
CA HIS A 29 12.97 10.36 7.96
C HIS A 29 13.62 10.60 9.33
N ASN A 30 13.45 11.81 9.88
CA ASN A 30 14.01 12.21 11.17
C ASN A 30 13.06 11.98 12.35
N SER A 31 11.81 11.58 12.09
CA SER A 31 10.77 11.43 13.11
C SER A 31 10.61 9.97 13.54
N PRO A 32 10.74 9.65 14.83
CA PRO A 32 10.48 8.30 15.32
C PRO A 32 9.07 7.81 15.07
N ILE A 33 8.90 6.51 14.82
CA ILE A 33 7.57 5.90 14.80
C ILE A 33 7.03 5.85 16.24
N ALA A 34 5.83 6.38 16.44
CA ALA A 34 5.11 6.46 17.72
C ALA A 34 4.06 5.34 17.88
N ASP A 35 3.53 4.83 16.77
CA ASP A 35 2.66 3.67 16.71
C ASP A 35 2.67 3.06 15.31
N PHE A 36 2.41 1.76 15.19
CA PHE A 36 2.10 1.12 13.92
C PHE A 36 1.20 -0.09 14.15
N GLY A 37 0.45 -0.47 13.12
CA GLY A 37 -0.45 -1.61 13.21
C GLY A 37 -1.30 -1.82 11.97
N ILE A 38 -2.45 -2.44 12.19
CA ILE A 38 -3.40 -2.79 11.13
C ILE A 38 -4.60 -1.87 11.21
N VAL A 39 -5.06 -1.40 10.08
CA VAL A 39 -6.33 -0.73 9.93
C VAL A 39 -7.31 -1.71 9.29
N LYS A 40 -8.52 -1.74 9.84
CA LYS A 40 -9.68 -2.39 9.24
C LYS A 40 -10.59 -1.31 8.67
N GLY A 41 -11.06 -1.53 7.45
CA GLY A 41 -11.96 -0.61 6.78
C GLY A 41 -12.58 -1.23 5.55
N TRP A 42 -12.86 -0.40 4.56
CA TRP A 42 -13.29 -0.81 3.23
C TRP A 42 -12.70 0.13 2.18
N ALA A 43 -12.68 -0.30 0.93
CA ALA A 43 -12.26 0.49 -0.21
C ALA A 43 -13.37 0.57 -1.27
N ASP A 44 -13.53 1.74 -1.90
CA ASP A 44 -14.46 1.90 -3.03
C ASP A 44 -13.87 1.26 -4.28
N VAL A 45 -14.36 0.06 -4.60
CA VAL A 45 -13.97 -0.74 -5.77
C VAL A 45 -15.21 -1.04 -6.60
N LYS A 46 -15.13 -0.79 -7.90
CA LYS A 46 -16.25 -1.01 -8.82
C LYS A 46 -16.41 -2.49 -9.13
N SER A 47 -17.62 -2.89 -9.50
CA SER A 47 -17.92 -4.31 -9.73
C SER A 47 -17.07 -4.94 -10.83
N GLN A 48 -16.57 -4.16 -11.79
CA GLN A 48 -15.66 -4.67 -12.83
C GLN A 48 -14.29 -5.09 -12.30
N ASP A 49 -13.87 -4.53 -11.16
CA ASP A 49 -12.56 -4.77 -10.54
C ASP A 49 -12.64 -5.79 -9.40
N LYS A 50 -13.78 -6.48 -9.24
CA LYS A 50 -14.01 -7.52 -8.23
C LYS A 50 -13.94 -8.91 -8.85
N PHE A 51 -13.35 -9.85 -8.13
CA PHE A 51 -13.32 -11.25 -8.57
C PHE A 51 -14.62 -12.01 -8.29
N ALA A 52 -15.03 -12.81 -9.26
CA ALA A 52 -16.01 -13.88 -9.11
C ALA A 52 -15.45 -15.17 -9.70
N TYR A 53 -15.60 -16.27 -8.98
CA TYR A 53 -15.16 -17.59 -9.41
C TYR A 53 -16.36 -18.40 -9.88
N TYR A 54 -16.25 -19.09 -11.01
CA TYR A 54 -17.32 -19.98 -11.49
C TYR A 54 -16.90 -21.45 -11.27
N SER A 55 -17.67 -22.19 -10.47
CA SER A 55 -17.50 -23.64 -10.35
C SER A 55 -18.27 -24.33 -11.46
N ILE A 56 -17.54 -24.96 -12.39
CA ILE A 56 -18.13 -25.77 -13.47
C ILE A 56 -18.89 -26.97 -12.87
N LYS A 57 -18.35 -27.58 -11.81
CA LYS A 57 -18.94 -28.75 -11.17
C LYS A 57 -20.30 -28.44 -10.55
N ASP A 58 -20.41 -27.29 -9.89
CA ASP A 58 -21.60 -26.92 -9.12
C ASP A 58 -22.55 -26.00 -9.91
N GLY A 59 -22.11 -25.50 -11.07
CA GLY A 59 -22.88 -24.57 -11.91
C GLY A 59 -23.13 -23.21 -11.23
N MET A 60 -22.27 -22.80 -10.29
CA MET A 60 -22.50 -21.67 -9.40
C MET A 60 -21.33 -20.69 -9.39
N PHE A 61 -21.65 -19.40 -9.23
CA PHE A 61 -20.68 -18.35 -8.97
C PHE A 61 -20.42 -18.22 -7.47
N PHE A 62 -19.15 -18.20 -7.11
CA PHE A 62 -18.65 -17.87 -5.79
C PHE A 62 -18.11 -16.44 -5.82
N LYS A 63 -18.61 -15.61 -4.91
CA LYS A 63 -18.08 -14.27 -4.70
C LYS A 63 -16.65 -14.38 -4.18
N GLY A 64 -15.71 -13.69 -4.83
CA GLY A 64 -14.35 -13.57 -4.32
C GLY A 64 -14.26 -12.63 -3.13
N GLN A 65 -13.04 -12.20 -2.80
CA GLN A 65 -12.86 -11.14 -1.81
C GLN A 65 -13.57 -9.86 -2.26
N ASP A 66 -14.20 -9.15 -1.32
CA ASP A 66 -14.88 -7.88 -1.60
C ASP A 66 -14.35 -6.76 -0.70
N PRO A 67 -13.49 -5.89 -1.23
CA PRO A 67 -12.89 -4.82 -0.44
C PRO A 67 -13.91 -3.73 -0.07
N THR A 68 -15.11 -3.72 -0.68
CA THR A 68 -16.20 -2.81 -0.28
C THR A 68 -16.89 -3.26 1.01
N GLU A 69 -16.75 -4.53 1.40
CA GLU A 69 -17.22 -5.02 2.70
C GLU A 69 -16.12 -4.93 3.75
N GLU A 70 -14.91 -5.39 3.39
CA GLU A 70 -13.79 -5.45 4.32
C GLU A 70 -12.45 -5.42 3.58
N HIS A 71 -11.58 -4.51 4.00
CA HIS A 71 -10.21 -4.41 3.51
C HIS A 71 -9.26 -4.02 4.65
N TYR A 72 -8.01 -4.46 4.54
CA TYR A 72 -6.99 -4.25 5.57
C TYR A 72 -5.74 -3.58 4.97
N TRP A 73 -5.20 -2.62 5.70
CA TRP A 73 -3.93 -1.98 5.36
C TRP A 73 -3.09 -1.75 6.61
N MET A 74 -1.80 -1.49 6.42
CA MET A 74 -0.90 -1.14 7.52
C MET A 74 -0.90 0.37 7.73
N TYR A 75 -0.82 0.80 8.99
CA TYR A 75 -0.57 2.19 9.32
C TYR A 75 0.68 2.34 10.18
N PHE A 76 1.29 3.52 10.11
CA PHE A 76 2.15 4.00 11.18
C PHE A 76 1.97 5.48 11.41
N THR A 77 2.25 5.90 12.64
CA THR A 77 2.27 7.30 13.05
C THR A 77 3.66 7.67 13.55
N THR A 78 4.07 8.90 13.30
CA THR A 78 5.33 9.43 13.80
C THR A 78 5.13 10.23 15.10
N ALA A 79 6.20 10.48 15.84
CA ALA A 79 6.17 11.31 17.04
C ALA A 79 5.82 12.78 16.73
N SER A 80 6.01 13.22 15.48
CA SER A 80 5.53 14.51 14.97
C SER A 80 4.03 14.54 14.68
N GLY A 81 3.31 13.42 14.83
CA GLY A 81 1.87 13.32 14.59
C GLY A 81 1.51 13.10 13.12
N GLU A 82 2.48 12.76 12.26
CA GLU A 82 2.19 12.38 10.87
C GLU A 82 1.66 10.96 10.82
N ASP A 83 0.74 10.71 9.90
CA ASP A 83 0.03 9.44 9.75
C ASP A 83 0.20 8.93 8.32
N PHE A 84 0.55 7.67 8.18
CA PHE A 84 0.87 7.05 6.90
C PHE A 84 0.14 5.71 6.77
N ILE A 85 -0.28 5.39 5.55
CA ILE A 85 -0.86 4.10 5.19
C ILE A 85 0.03 3.40 4.17
N LEU A 86 0.24 2.10 4.37
CA LEU A 86 0.82 1.20 3.38
C LEU A 86 -0.21 0.12 3.06
N ASP A 87 -0.65 0.08 1.80
CA ASP A 87 -1.58 -0.92 1.28
C ASP A 87 -0.86 -1.87 0.33
N CYS A 88 -0.96 -3.16 0.60
CA CYS A 88 -0.38 -4.22 -0.24
C CYS A 88 -1.45 -5.15 -0.84
N GLY A 89 -2.74 -4.91 -0.56
CA GLY A 89 -3.84 -5.81 -0.94
C GLY A 89 -4.67 -5.29 -2.12
N MET A 90 -4.63 -3.99 -2.41
CA MET A 90 -5.43 -3.41 -3.50
C MET A 90 -5.04 -3.90 -4.91
N PHE A 91 -3.87 -4.52 -5.06
CA PHE A 91 -3.43 -5.10 -6.32
C PHE A 91 -4.40 -6.15 -6.88
N ALA A 92 -5.08 -6.90 -6.00
CA ALA A 92 -6.11 -7.86 -6.41
C ALA A 92 -7.37 -7.18 -7.00
N PHE A 93 -7.48 -5.86 -6.96
CA PHE A 93 -8.66 -5.11 -7.38
C PHE A 93 -8.29 -4.03 -8.42
N ASN A 94 -7.45 -4.41 -9.39
CA ASN A 94 -6.94 -3.56 -10.48
C ASN A 94 -6.18 -2.29 -10.02
N PHE A 95 -5.76 -2.23 -8.75
CA PHE A 95 -4.86 -1.19 -8.28
C PHE A 95 -3.41 -1.62 -8.49
N CYS A 96 -2.98 -1.64 -9.77
CA CYS A 96 -1.74 -2.25 -10.25
C CYS A 96 -0.44 -1.48 -9.91
N MET A 97 -0.43 -0.71 -8.82
CA MET A 97 0.74 0.02 -8.34
C MET A 97 1.75 -0.94 -7.70
N MET A 98 2.97 -0.90 -8.20
CA MET A 98 4.07 -1.76 -7.79
C MET A 98 5.32 -0.94 -7.46
N VAL A 99 6.15 -1.45 -6.56
CA VAL A 99 7.42 -0.84 -6.16
C VAL A 99 8.57 -1.79 -6.47
N GLU A 100 9.64 -1.29 -7.11
CA GLU A 100 10.86 -2.08 -7.34
C GLU A 100 11.52 -2.39 -5.99
N VAL A 101 11.64 -3.68 -5.66
CA VAL A 101 12.13 -4.15 -4.35
C VAL A 101 13.51 -4.80 -4.44
N GLU A 102 14.02 -5.11 -5.64
CA GLU A 102 15.38 -5.63 -5.81
C GLU A 102 16.45 -4.54 -5.71
N PRO A 103 17.64 -4.86 -5.13
CA PRO A 103 18.04 -6.13 -4.53
C PRO A 103 17.71 -6.24 -3.02
N HIS A 104 16.86 -5.36 -2.47
CA HIS A 104 16.74 -5.16 -1.03
C HIS A 104 16.15 -6.36 -0.27
N TYR A 105 15.26 -7.14 -0.89
CA TYR A 105 14.71 -8.35 -0.26
C TYR A 105 15.60 -9.60 -0.46
N THR A 106 16.30 -9.72 -1.60
CA THR A 106 17.11 -10.91 -1.95
C THR A 106 18.40 -11.01 -1.14
N ARG A 107 18.92 -9.90 -0.60
CA ARG A 107 20.13 -9.86 0.28
C ARG A 107 19.99 -10.65 1.59
N HIS A 108 18.78 -11.01 1.99
CA HIS A 108 18.50 -11.73 3.24
C HIS A 108 18.13 -13.20 3.04
N HIS A 109 18.49 -13.80 1.90
CA HIS A 109 18.18 -15.19 1.57
C HIS A 109 16.68 -15.49 1.49
N LEU A 110 15.85 -14.46 1.30
CA LEU A 110 14.50 -14.69 0.81
C LEU A 110 14.60 -15.33 -0.58
N PRO A 111 13.72 -16.30 -0.91
CA PRO A 111 13.63 -16.81 -2.26
C PRO A 111 13.49 -15.63 -3.23
N PRO A 112 14.23 -15.60 -4.36
CA PRO A 112 13.99 -14.62 -5.39
C PRO A 112 12.51 -14.69 -5.77
N MET A 113 11.82 -13.56 -5.68
CA MET A 113 10.44 -13.47 -6.14
C MET A 113 10.45 -13.61 -7.66
N MET A 114 9.38 -14.14 -8.23
CA MET A 114 9.24 -14.19 -9.70
C MET A 114 9.26 -12.80 -10.35
N SER A 115 9.04 -11.74 -9.55
CA SER A 115 9.07 -10.35 -9.99
C SER A 115 9.99 -9.53 -9.10
N LYS A 116 10.78 -8.65 -9.72
CA LYS A 116 11.56 -7.61 -9.03
C LYS A 116 10.70 -6.49 -8.41
N TYR A 117 9.39 -6.54 -8.67
CA TYR A 117 8.41 -5.60 -8.17
C TYR A 117 7.47 -6.26 -7.16
N ALA A 118 7.11 -5.54 -6.11
CA ALA A 118 6.10 -5.96 -5.14
C ALA A 118 4.90 -4.99 -5.16
N PRO A 119 3.66 -5.48 -4.97
CA PRO A 119 2.51 -4.61 -4.84
C PRO A 119 2.58 -3.78 -3.57
N ALA A 120 2.55 -2.47 -3.73
CA ALA A 120 2.58 -1.54 -2.62
C ALA A 120 2.06 -0.17 -3.04
N TYR A 121 1.17 0.38 -2.21
CA TYR A 121 0.68 1.73 -2.32
C TYR A 121 0.91 2.46 -1.00
N PHE A 122 1.82 3.43 -1.03
CA PHE A 122 2.16 4.25 0.12
C PHE A 122 1.42 5.58 0.05
N ARG A 123 0.56 5.82 1.04
CA ARG A 123 -0.28 7.02 1.10
C ARG A 123 0.25 7.97 2.18
N ASP A 124 1.08 8.89 1.74
CA ASP A 124 1.63 9.98 2.55
C ASP A 124 0.68 11.20 2.61
N ARG A 125 1.17 12.28 3.25
CA ARG A 125 0.43 13.54 3.37
C ARG A 125 0.09 14.13 2.01
N GLU A 126 1.02 14.11 1.05
CA GLU A 126 0.77 14.67 -0.28
C GLU A 126 -0.32 13.90 -1.00
N HIS A 127 -0.27 12.57 -1.00
CA HIS A 127 -1.28 11.71 -1.61
C HIS A 127 -2.63 11.83 -0.91
N LYS A 128 -2.67 11.95 0.42
CA LYS A 128 -3.91 12.21 1.17
C LYS A 128 -4.59 13.48 0.71
N HIS A 129 -3.80 14.52 0.42
CA HIS A 129 -4.34 15.74 -0.16
C HIS A 129 -4.66 15.55 -1.63
N ASN A 130 -3.80 14.90 -2.42
CA ASN A 130 -3.79 14.99 -3.87
C ASN A 130 -4.60 13.94 -4.63
N ALA A 131 -4.89 12.79 -4.03
CA ALA A 131 -5.57 11.67 -4.68
C ALA A 131 -7.05 11.55 -4.24
N PRO A 132 -7.92 10.96 -5.08
CA PRO A 132 -9.26 10.57 -4.68
C PRO A 132 -9.24 9.66 -3.44
N LYS A 133 -10.20 9.85 -2.54
CA LYS A 133 -10.34 9.00 -1.36
C LYS A 133 -11.00 7.68 -1.76
N ILE A 134 -10.21 6.61 -1.84
CA ILE A 134 -10.70 5.25 -2.09
C ILE A 134 -10.77 4.40 -0.82
N GLN A 135 -9.96 4.69 0.20
CA GLN A 135 -9.92 3.94 1.48
C GLN A 135 -10.72 4.65 2.59
N TYR A 136 -11.49 3.86 3.35
CA TYR A 136 -12.34 4.32 4.44
C TYR A 136 -12.08 3.50 5.70
N GLU A 137 -11.42 4.12 6.69
CA GLU A 137 -11.07 3.48 7.95
C GLU A 137 -12.30 3.27 8.84
N LYS A 138 -12.39 2.09 9.47
CA LYS A 138 -13.39 1.76 10.49
C LYS A 138 -12.77 1.64 11.87
N GLU A 139 -11.64 0.94 11.96
CA GLU A 139 -10.98 0.64 13.23
C GLU A 139 -9.46 0.49 13.05
N ARG A 140 -8.69 0.84 14.08
CA ARG A 140 -7.24 0.68 14.11
C ARG A 140 -6.82 -0.24 15.24
N PHE A 141 -5.90 -1.15 14.95
CA PHE A 141 -5.33 -2.10 15.88
C PHE A 141 -3.83 -1.90 15.98
N SER A 142 -3.38 -1.27 17.07
CA SER A 142 -1.96 -1.09 17.33
C SER A 142 -1.28 -2.45 17.56
N VAL A 143 -0.24 -2.70 16.77
CA VAL A 143 0.67 -3.83 16.98
C VAL A 143 1.76 -3.42 17.96
N LEU A 144 2.28 -2.20 17.84
CA LEU A 144 3.36 -1.69 18.70
C LEU A 144 2.98 -1.64 20.19
N ARG A 145 1.69 -1.40 20.49
CA ARG A 145 1.19 -1.20 21.87
C ARG A 145 0.36 -2.36 22.40
N ASP A 146 0.20 -3.46 21.66
CA ASP A 146 -0.53 -4.62 22.18
C ASP A 146 0.38 -5.44 23.13
N PRO A 147 0.11 -5.48 24.44
CA PRO A 147 0.98 -6.13 25.41
C PRO A 147 1.08 -7.65 25.19
N ARG A 148 0.07 -8.26 24.56
CA ARG A 148 0.07 -9.70 24.28
C ARG A 148 1.01 -10.02 23.13
N LEU A 149 1.01 -9.20 22.09
CA LEU A 149 1.93 -9.31 20.97
C LEU A 149 3.38 -8.98 21.38
N ILE A 150 3.58 -7.92 22.17
CA ILE A 150 4.89 -7.56 22.71
C ILE A 150 5.51 -8.76 23.43
N GLU A 151 4.75 -9.40 24.32
CA GLU A 151 5.26 -10.52 25.10
C GLU A 151 5.44 -11.79 24.25
N ALA A 152 4.56 -12.03 23.26
CA ALA A 152 4.72 -13.12 22.30
C ALA A 152 6.04 -12.98 21.52
N VAL A 153 6.35 -11.76 21.05
CA VAL A 153 7.58 -11.45 20.32
C VAL A 153 8.81 -11.49 21.24
N ARG A 154 8.70 -11.01 22.49
CA ARG A 154 9.80 -10.99 23.45
C ARG A 154 10.31 -12.39 23.78
N ARG A 155 9.41 -13.37 23.85
CA ARG A 155 9.77 -14.78 24.10
C ARG A 155 10.05 -15.58 22.84
N SER A 156 9.70 -15.06 21.65
CA SER A 156 9.97 -15.74 20.39
C SER A 156 11.48 -15.72 20.06
N GLY A 157 12.08 -16.90 20.05
CA GLY A 157 13.47 -17.12 19.65
C GLY A 157 13.58 -17.34 18.14
N ARG A 158 13.88 -18.58 17.75
CA ARG A 158 13.79 -19.07 16.36
C ARG A 158 12.42 -19.69 16.03
N SER A 159 11.61 -20.00 17.05
CA SER A 159 10.27 -20.56 16.92
C SER A 159 9.29 -19.86 17.88
N PHE A 160 8.00 -20.04 17.61
CA PHE A 160 6.91 -19.56 18.46
C PHE A 160 6.38 -20.71 19.32
N GLU A 161 6.40 -20.53 20.63
CA GLU A 161 5.77 -21.46 21.57
C GLU A 161 4.24 -21.41 21.44
N CYS A 162 3.53 -22.48 21.83
CA CYS A 162 2.07 -22.58 21.76
C CYS A 162 1.33 -21.37 22.36
N TYR A 163 1.88 -20.79 23.42
CA TYR A 163 1.36 -19.57 24.05
C TYR A 163 1.41 -18.35 23.12
N ALA A 164 2.51 -18.17 22.39
CA ALA A 164 2.68 -17.08 21.45
C ALA A 164 1.75 -17.25 20.23
N VAL A 165 1.60 -18.48 19.74
CA VAL A 165 0.62 -18.85 18.70
C VAL A 165 -0.78 -18.43 19.13
N THR A 166 -1.20 -18.82 20.33
CA THR A 166 -2.53 -18.50 20.87
C THR A 166 -2.79 -16.99 20.90
N ARG A 167 -1.78 -16.19 21.26
CA ARG A 167 -1.89 -14.73 21.33
C ARG A 167 -1.98 -14.07 19.96
N ILE A 168 -1.20 -14.57 19.00
CA ILE A 168 -1.24 -14.10 17.61
C ILE A 168 -2.60 -14.42 17.00
N CYS A 169 -3.08 -15.67 17.13
CA CYS A 169 -4.39 -16.07 16.64
C CYS A 169 -5.52 -15.25 17.29
N ALA A 170 -5.47 -15.01 18.61
CA ALA A 170 -6.46 -14.17 19.28
C ALA A 170 -6.43 -12.70 18.79
N PHE A 171 -5.24 -12.19 18.44
CA PHE A 171 -5.11 -10.87 17.82
C PHE A 171 -5.73 -10.87 16.41
N MET A 172 -5.47 -11.89 15.59
CA MET A 172 -6.06 -12.04 14.26
C MET A 172 -7.59 -12.08 14.32
N GLU A 173 -8.16 -12.86 15.22
CA GLU A 173 -9.62 -12.95 15.39
C GLU A 173 -10.24 -11.63 15.84
N ARG A 174 -9.54 -10.87 16.70
CA ARG A 174 -9.96 -9.53 17.10
C ARG A 174 -9.95 -8.56 15.92
N VAL A 175 -8.88 -8.56 15.12
CA VAL A 175 -8.78 -7.73 13.91
C VAL A 175 -9.86 -8.12 12.90
N ALA A 176 -10.08 -9.43 12.71
CA ALA A 176 -11.10 -9.96 11.82
C ALA A 176 -12.53 -9.69 12.31
N GLY A 177 -12.74 -9.51 13.62
CA GLY A 177 -14.07 -9.43 14.21
C GLY A 177 -14.86 -10.74 14.09
N ARG A 178 -14.17 -11.84 13.77
CA ARG A 178 -14.73 -13.19 13.60
C ARG A 178 -13.67 -14.23 13.96
N LYS A 179 -14.09 -15.48 14.08
CA LYS A 179 -13.14 -16.59 14.14
C LYS A 179 -12.39 -16.69 12.81
N CYS A 180 -11.06 -16.82 12.90
CA CYS A 180 -10.21 -17.10 11.75
C CYS A 180 -10.25 -18.59 11.47
N THR A 181 -10.24 -18.95 10.19
CA THR A 181 -10.17 -20.35 9.75
C THR A 181 -8.82 -20.94 10.09
N ASP A 182 -8.72 -22.27 10.13
CA ASP A 182 -7.46 -22.95 10.40
C ASP A 182 -6.42 -22.62 9.30
N VAL A 183 -6.86 -22.51 8.05
CA VAL A 183 -6.00 -22.09 6.93
C VAL A 183 -5.43 -20.69 7.14
N GLU A 184 -6.24 -19.72 7.59
CA GLU A 184 -5.76 -18.36 7.87
C GLU A 184 -4.69 -18.36 8.96
N LYS A 185 -4.91 -19.13 10.03
CA LYS A 185 -3.98 -19.26 11.16
C LYS A 185 -2.69 -19.94 10.72
N ASP A 186 -2.79 -21.05 9.99
CA ASP A 186 -1.66 -21.82 9.50
C ASP A 186 -0.77 -21.00 8.57
N LEU A 187 -1.38 -20.26 7.63
CA LEU A 187 -0.63 -19.37 6.74
C LEU A 187 0.16 -18.33 7.54
N VAL A 188 -0.48 -17.61 8.46
CA VAL A 188 0.22 -16.60 9.26
C VAL A 188 1.35 -17.22 10.09
N MET A 189 1.11 -18.37 10.73
CA MET A 189 2.13 -19.01 11.56
C MET A 189 3.30 -19.56 10.75
N ASN A 190 3.10 -19.96 9.49
CA ASN A 190 4.17 -20.38 8.60
C ASN A 190 5.03 -19.20 8.10
N TRP A 191 4.43 -18.04 7.84
CA TRP A 191 5.15 -16.87 7.31
C TRP A 191 5.84 -16.02 8.38
N ILE A 192 5.37 -16.06 9.62
CA ILE A 192 5.90 -15.23 10.72
C ILE A 192 7.40 -15.46 10.98
N PRO A 193 7.93 -16.70 11.08
CA PRO A 193 9.35 -16.93 11.33
C PRO A 193 10.25 -16.30 10.26
N ASP A 194 9.91 -16.50 8.99
CA ASP A 194 10.67 -15.96 7.85
C ASP A 194 10.60 -14.42 7.84
N SER A 195 9.40 -13.86 8.01
CA SER A 195 9.19 -12.41 8.06
C SER A 195 9.97 -11.77 9.22
N CYS A 196 9.96 -12.40 10.40
CA CYS A 196 10.73 -11.96 11.55
C CYS A 196 12.24 -12.07 11.32
N GLY A 197 12.70 -13.12 10.64
CA GLY A 197 14.10 -13.31 10.27
C GLY A 197 14.59 -12.19 9.34
N VAL A 198 13.81 -11.89 8.30
CA VAL A 198 14.12 -10.84 7.32
C VAL A 198 14.10 -9.45 7.95
N ILE A 199 13.06 -9.11 8.72
CA ILE A 199 12.98 -7.81 9.39
C ILE A 199 14.16 -7.66 10.36
N ARG A 200 14.48 -8.70 11.14
CA ARG A 200 15.64 -8.69 12.05
C ARG A 200 16.95 -8.46 11.30
N GLY A 201 17.17 -9.17 10.20
CA GLY A 201 18.36 -9.00 9.35
C GLY A 201 18.47 -7.59 8.78
N ASN A 202 17.38 -7.06 8.24
CA ASN A 202 17.28 -5.70 7.67
C ASN A 202 17.59 -4.62 8.72
N LEU A 203 17.13 -4.80 9.96
CA LEU A 203 17.36 -3.85 11.05
C LEU A 203 18.79 -3.91 11.55
N GLN A 204 19.31 -5.11 11.82
CA GLN A 204 20.66 -5.30 12.36
C GLN A 204 21.75 -4.81 11.40
N ARG A 205 21.57 -5.05 10.09
CA ARG A 205 22.50 -4.62 9.04
C ARG A 205 22.20 -3.23 8.48
N GLN A 206 21.13 -2.59 8.97
CA GLN A 206 20.66 -1.29 8.49
C GLN A 206 20.41 -1.24 6.96
N GLU A 207 20.02 -2.36 6.36
CA GLU A 207 19.83 -2.47 4.90
C GLU A 207 18.68 -1.61 4.38
N HIS A 208 17.73 -1.25 5.26
CA HIS A 208 16.70 -0.28 4.98
C HIS A 208 17.25 1.12 4.61
N LEU A 209 18.48 1.47 5.01
CA LEU A 209 19.14 2.71 4.61
C LEU A 209 19.64 2.67 3.15
N ASN A 210 19.82 1.48 2.60
CA ASN A 210 20.19 1.30 1.20
C ASN A 210 18.97 1.38 0.29
N PHE A 211 17.75 1.29 0.83
CA PHE A 211 16.53 1.42 0.05
C PHE A 211 16.44 2.84 -0.54
N PRO A 212 16.16 2.98 -1.86
CA PRO A 212 16.14 4.28 -2.51
C PRO A 212 15.10 5.20 -1.86
N ALA A 213 15.45 6.47 -1.67
CA ALA A 213 14.53 7.49 -1.17
C ALA A 213 13.32 7.66 -2.11
N GLU A 214 13.57 7.52 -3.41
CA GLU A 214 12.55 7.50 -4.47
C GLU A 214 12.63 6.14 -5.18
N PRO A 215 11.95 5.10 -4.68
CA PRO A 215 11.96 3.80 -5.33
C PRO A 215 11.28 3.89 -6.69
N LYS A 216 11.76 3.10 -7.65
CA LYS A 216 11.10 3.03 -8.96
C LYS A 216 9.70 2.44 -8.78
N LEU A 217 8.71 3.18 -9.26
CA LEU A 217 7.33 2.72 -9.32
C LEU A 217 7.11 2.03 -10.66
N GLY A 218 6.33 0.95 -10.63
CA GLY A 218 5.82 0.27 -11.80
C GLY A 218 4.30 0.26 -11.77
N ILE A 219 3.68 0.25 -12.95
CA ILE A 219 2.28 -0.10 -13.12
C ILE A 219 2.29 -1.44 -13.87
N GLN A 220 1.68 -2.47 -13.28
CA GLN A 220 1.44 -3.70 -14.03
C GLN A 220 0.29 -3.44 -15.00
N THR A 221 0.58 -3.55 -16.28
CA THR A 221 -0.38 -3.37 -17.37
C THR A 221 -0.72 -4.72 -17.99
N ASP A 222 -1.91 -4.83 -18.57
CA ASP A 222 -2.26 -6.02 -19.33
C ASP A 222 -1.44 -6.10 -20.63
N PRO A 223 -1.21 -7.32 -21.16
CA PRO A 223 -0.54 -7.49 -22.43
C PRO A 223 -1.20 -6.66 -23.55
N GLY A 224 -0.44 -5.80 -24.22
CA GLY A 224 -0.91 -4.94 -25.31
C GLY A 224 -1.39 -3.54 -24.92
N GLU A 225 -1.56 -3.23 -23.63
CA GLU A 225 -2.01 -1.89 -23.20
C GLU A 225 -0.97 -0.78 -23.42
N MET A 226 0.32 -1.15 -23.39
CA MET A 226 1.43 -0.21 -23.51
C MET A 226 2.03 -0.15 -24.93
N ASP A 227 1.39 -0.81 -25.90
CA ASP A 227 1.84 -0.82 -27.29
C ASP A 227 1.63 0.57 -27.94
N ASP A 228 0.65 1.34 -27.46
CA ASP A 228 0.31 2.68 -27.91
C ASP A 228 0.68 3.76 -26.87
N LYS A 229 1.98 3.94 -26.58
CA LYS A 229 2.41 5.01 -25.67
C LYS A 229 1.95 6.39 -26.18
N MET A 230 1.26 7.14 -25.32
CA MET A 230 0.96 8.55 -25.58
C MET A 230 2.27 9.34 -25.74
N PRO A 231 2.35 10.27 -26.71
CA PRO A 231 3.48 11.19 -26.81
C PRO A 231 3.66 11.95 -25.48
N PRO A 232 4.91 12.16 -25.00
CA PRO A 232 5.19 12.80 -23.70
C PRO A 232 4.47 14.14 -23.47
N ASP A 233 4.23 14.90 -24.54
CA ASP A 233 3.59 16.21 -24.51
C ASP A 233 2.09 16.13 -24.14
N GLU A 234 1.43 15.02 -24.48
CA GLU A 234 0.02 14.79 -24.14
C GLU A 234 -0.15 14.41 -22.66
N ASP A 235 0.83 13.69 -22.08
CA ASP A 235 0.85 13.30 -20.67
C ASP A 235 0.97 14.51 -19.74
N GLU A 236 1.87 15.45 -20.06
CA GLU A 236 2.04 16.66 -19.25
C GLU A 236 0.79 17.57 -19.30
N ALA A 237 0.18 17.69 -20.49
CA ALA A 237 -1.05 18.44 -20.69
C ALA A 237 -2.22 17.83 -19.89
N TRP A 238 -2.34 16.50 -19.89
CA TRP A 238 -3.33 15.77 -19.09
C TRP A 238 -3.11 15.96 -17.58
N LEU A 239 -1.87 15.83 -17.10
CA LEU A 239 -1.54 16.02 -15.68
C LEU A 239 -1.94 17.43 -15.20
N LYS A 240 -1.62 18.46 -16.00
CA LYS A 240 -1.99 19.85 -15.69
C LYS A 240 -3.50 20.05 -15.67
N TYR A 241 -4.21 19.44 -16.62
CA TYR A 241 -5.68 19.46 -16.67
C TYR A 241 -6.27 18.79 -15.42
N MET A 242 -5.80 17.60 -15.05
CA MET A 242 -6.30 16.87 -13.89
C MET A 242 -6.05 17.58 -12.57
N ARG A 243 -4.87 18.17 -12.36
CA ARG A 243 -4.57 18.98 -11.17
C ARG A 243 -5.56 20.13 -11.00
N LYS A 244 -5.96 20.79 -12.10
CA LYS A 244 -6.94 21.88 -12.08
C LYS A 244 -8.32 21.39 -11.63
N TRP A 245 -8.80 20.27 -12.17
CA TRP A 245 -10.13 19.75 -11.85
C TRP A 245 -10.20 19.16 -10.44
N ASN A 246 -9.18 18.42 -10.00
CA ASN A 246 -9.08 17.93 -8.62
C ASN A 246 -9.08 19.09 -7.60
N ARG A 247 -8.44 20.23 -7.93
CA ARG A 247 -8.48 21.43 -7.09
C ARG A 247 -9.88 22.01 -6.96
N LYS A 248 -10.67 22.03 -8.04
CA LYS A 248 -12.07 22.50 -8.02
C LYS A 248 -12.95 21.62 -7.14
N GLN A 249 -12.80 20.30 -7.27
CA GLN A 249 -13.57 19.35 -6.47
C GLN A 249 -13.31 19.53 -4.97
N ARG A 250 -12.04 19.68 -4.56
CA ARG A 250 -11.70 19.89 -3.14
C ARG A 250 -12.28 21.15 -2.53
N LYS A 251 -12.51 22.17 -3.35
CA LYS A 251 -13.15 23.41 -2.91
C LYS A 251 -14.68 23.30 -2.86
N GLY A 252 -15.24 22.15 -3.22
CA GLY A 252 -16.68 21.96 -3.36
C GLY A 252 -17.28 22.71 -4.56
N GLU A 253 -16.45 23.21 -5.48
CA GLU A 253 -16.92 23.93 -6.67
C GLU A 253 -17.55 22.97 -7.70
N ILE A 254 -17.21 21.69 -7.63
CA ILE A 254 -17.75 20.62 -8.47
C ILE A 254 -17.93 19.34 -7.65
N ASP A 255 -18.86 18.49 -8.08
CA ASP A 255 -19.06 17.16 -7.49
C ASP A 255 -18.23 16.07 -8.22
N HIS A 256 -18.37 14.83 -7.74
CA HIS A 256 -17.69 13.66 -8.34
C HIS A 256 -18.20 13.31 -9.74
N VAL A 257 -19.45 13.65 -10.08
CA VAL A 257 -20.04 13.37 -11.40
C VAL A 257 -19.44 14.30 -12.44
N GLN A 258 -19.35 15.59 -12.12
CA GLN A 258 -18.75 16.62 -12.97
C GLN A 258 -17.25 16.38 -13.18
N LEU A 259 -16.54 15.87 -12.17
CA LEU A 259 -15.14 15.45 -12.33
C LEU A 259 -15.01 14.26 -13.30
N ALA A 260 -15.90 13.28 -13.21
CA ALA A 260 -15.92 12.12 -14.11
C ALA A 260 -16.27 12.52 -15.56
N GLU A 261 -17.17 13.49 -15.75
CA GLU A 261 -17.48 14.05 -17.07
C GLU A 261 -16.28 14.77 -17.69
N ALA A 262 -15.55 15.56 -16.90
CA ALA A 262 -14.34 16.23 -17.35
C ALA A 262 -13.25 15.24 -17.81
N PHE A 263 -13.17 14.07 -17.16
CA PHE A 263 -12.29 12.97 -17.55
C PHE A 263 -12.68 12.36 -18.89
N ARG A 264 -13.99 12.04 -19.07
CA ARG A 264 -14.52 11.51 -20.34
C ARG A 264 -14.33 12.49 -21.50
N ALA A 265 -14.55 13.78 -21.26
CA ALA A 265 -14.41 14.82 -22.28
C ALA A 265 -12.97 14.95 -22.79
N TRP A 266 -11.97 14.81 -21.90
CA TRP A 266 -10.56 14.81 -22.32
C TRP A 266 -10.22 13.59 -23.18
N GLY A 267 -10.66 12.40 -22.77
CA GLY A 267 -10.44 11.17 -23.52
C GLY A 267 -11.05 11.22 -24.92
N LEU A 268 -12.27 11.75 -25.05
CA LEU A 268 -12.92 11.97 -26.34
C LEU A 268 -12.16 12.97 -27.22
N LYS A 269 -11.74 14.12 -26.65
CA LYS A 269 -11.00 15.14 -27.38
C LYS A 269 -9.64 14.63 -27.89
N SER A 270 -8.90 13.92 -27.05
CA SER A 270 -7.62 13.31 -27.44
C SER A 270 -7.82 12.26 -28.55
N ARG A 271 -8.91 11.46 -28.48
CA ARG A 271 -9.23 10.48 -29.52
C ARG A 271 -9.65 11.14 -30.85
N GLU A 272 -10.45 12.21 -30.80
CA GLU A 272 -10.85 12.97 -31.98
C GLU A 272 -9.68 13.70 -32.64
N GLU A 273 -8.75 14.23 -31.85
CA GLU A 273 -7.50 14.83 -32.33
C GLU A 273 -6.60 13.78 -33.00
N LYS A 274 -6.47 12.58 -32.41
CA LYS A 274 -5.70 11.45 -32.99
C LYS A 274 -6.30 10.91 -34.28
N LEU A 275 -7.63 10.89 -34.39
CA LEU A 275 -8.35 10.45 -35.59
C LEU A 275 -8.47 11.57 -36.65
N GLY A 276 -7.93 12.77 -36.40
CA GLY A 276 -7.98 13.90 -37.33
C GLY A 276 -9.39 14.47 -37.57
N LEU A 277 -10.32 14.24 -36.64
CA LEU A 277 -11.75 14.57 -36.81
C LEU A 277 -12.11 16.02 -36.41
N VAL A 278 -11.17 16.78 -35.86
CA VAL A 278 -11.40 18.19 -35.49
C VAL A 278 -11.36 19.07 -36.75
N LYS A 279 -12.55 19.34 -37.31
CA LYS A 279 -12.73 20.29 -38.43
C LYS A 279 -12.19 21.67 -38.05
N GLY A 280 -11.15 22.11 -38.76
CA GLY A 280 -10.56 23.44 -38.61
C GLY A 280 -11.60 24.56 -38.74
N LYS A 281 -11.57 25.51 -37.80
CA LYS A 281 -12.27 26.78 -37.93
C LYS A 281 -11.73 27.52 -39.16
N ASN A 282 -12.58 27.65 -40.18
CA ASN A 282 -12.33 28.47 -41.38
C ASN A 282 -11.76 29.84 -41.00
N LYS A 283 -10.52 30.09 -41.43
CA LYS A 283 -9.92 31.42 -41.45
C LYS A 283 -10.65 32.20 -42.56
N LYS A 284 -11.55 33.12 -42.19
CA LYS A 284 -12.15 34.08 -43.13
C LYS A 284 -11.02 34.85 -43.81
N THR A 285 -10.82 34.61 -45.11
CA THR A 285 -10.10 35.51 -45.99
C THR A 285 -10.97 36.74 -46.21
N SER A 286 -10.59 37.87 -45.61
CA SER A 286 -11.16 39.16 -45.97
C SER A 286 -10.59 39.57 -47.31
N SER A 287 -11.46 39.73 -48.31
CA SER A 287 -11.15 40.50 -49.50
C SER A 287 -10.81 41.93 -49.11
N LYS A 288 -9.80 42.50 -49.75
CA LYS A 288 -9.73 43.94 -49.99
C LYS A 288 -9.57 44.16 -51.49
N ALA A 289 -10.39 45.08 -51.95
CA ALA A 289 -10.52 45.57 -53.32
C ALA A 289 -9.24 46.22 -53.84
#